data_AF-A0A2T2TGD5-F1
#
_entry.id   AF-A0A2T2TGD5-F1
#
_cell.length_a   1.000
_cell.length_b   1.000
_cell.length_c   1.000
_cell.angle_alpha   90.00
_cell.angle_beta   90.00
_cell.angle_gamma   90.00
#
_symmetry.space_group_name_H-M   'P 1'
#
loop_
_entity.id
_entity.type
_entity.pdbx_description
1 polymer ?
#
loop_
_entity_poly.entity_id
_entity_poly.type
_entity_poly.pdbx_seq_one_letter_code
_entity_poly.pdbx_strand_id
1 'polypeptide(L)'
;MTPPLHLIYLDRYHQGDPLFQKELAQRFARTTPGEPPALLLHGAGEKLERTLEAEGLFPERDAGGVVQTETPRQAALAERAAREANQELVALFTEEEVSVVGLQGADRGLLRCDAAGDVTAGALGWVEDLVKMRVVPVVSALAEGPERAEEVAPDRAAVALAEALSEAFDVKMCFLVTGERPGGPLALDALPGDDGLPEPAVVRRVAEARAGGRVLLTDLDGLFAEGGPQGAPVRAEE
;
A
#
# COMPACT_ATOMS: atom_id res chain seq x y z
N MET A 1 11.75 7.33 22.25
CA MET A 1 10.41 7.17 21.65
C MET A 1 10.65 6.83 20.20
N THR A 2 10.11 5.71 19.71
CA THR A 2 10.29 5.29 18.32
C THR A 2 9.50 6.25 17.42
N PRO A 3 10.09 6.81 16.34
CA PRO A 3 9.39 7.77 15.48
C PRO A 3 8.21 7.11 14.76
N PRO A 4 7.09 7.82 14.53
CA PRO A 4 5.94 7.26 13.82
C PRO A 4 6.26 7.04 12.34
N LEU A 5 5.64 6.02 11.73
CA LEU A 5 5.62 5.81 10.29
C LEU A 5 4.24 5.32 9.86
N HIS A 6 3.67 5.97 8.84
CA HIS A 6 2.38 5.61 8.29
C HIS A 6 2.56 4.84 6.99
N LEU A 7 2.32 3.54 7.02
CA LEU A 7 2.28 2.71 5.81
C LEU A 7 0.89 2.86 5.21
N ILE A 8 0.79 3.62 4.11
CA ILE A 8 -0.47 3.92 3.43
C ILE A 8 -0.61 2.97 2.25
N TYR A 9 -1.66 2.15 2.24
CA TYR A 9 -1.97 1.30 1.11
C TYR A 9 -2.89 2.04 0.13
N LEU A 10 -2.42 2.19 -1.11
CA LEU A 10 -3.23 2.68 -2.23
C LEU A 10 -3.86 1.48 -2.93
N ASP A 11 -5.12 1.20 -2.60
CA ASP A 11 -5.91 0.15 -3.26
C ASP A 11 -6.20 0.47 -4.73
N ARG A 12 -6.83 -0.47 -5.44
CA ARG A 12 -7.14 -0.31 -6.87
C ARG A 12 -8.03 0.90 -7.18
N TYR A 13 -8.96 1.26 -6.29
CA TYR A 13 -9.88 2.36 -6.51
C TYR A 13 -9.13 3.70 -6.44
N HIS A 14 -8.32 3.89 -5.39
CA HIS A 14 -7.49 5.07 -5.25
C HIS A 14 -6.38 5.15 -6.31
N GLN A 15 -5.86 4.00 -6.78
CA GLN A 15 -4.97 3.94 -7.94
C GLN A 15 -5.69 4.23 -9.28
N GLY A 16 -7.01 4.04 -9.33
CA GLY A 16 -7.85 4.29 -10.50
C GLY A 16 -8.38 5.72 -10.61
N ASP A 17 -8.23 6.54 -9.56
CA ASP A 17 -8.75 7.91 -9.48
C ASP A 17 -7.62 8.97 -9.53
N PRO A 18 -7.37 9.59 -10.71
CA PRO A 18 -6.35 10.62 -10.85
C PRO A 18 -6.61 11.88 -10.03
N LEU A 19 -7.88 12.21 -9.75
CA LEU A 19 -8.21 13.39 -8.94
C LEU A 19 -7.83 13.14 -7.48
N PHE A 20 -8.13 11.94 -6.98
CA PHE A 20 -7.69 11.51 -5.66
C PHE A 20 -6.17 11.54 -5.52
N GLN A 21 -5.43 10.93 -6.46
CA GLN A 21 -3.96 10.89 -6.40
C GLN A 21 -3.34 12.28 -6.43
N LYS A 22 -3.89 13.17 -7.26
CA LYS A 22 -3.45 14.55 -7.34
C LYS A 22 -3.71 15.29 -6.04
N GLU A 23 -4.88 15.12 -5.43
CA GLU A 23 -5.17 15.73 -4.14
C GLU A 23 -4.25 15.17 -3.04
N LEU A 24 -4.01 13.86 -3.00
CA LEU A 24 -3.07 13.24 -2.08
C LEU A 24 -1.66 13.83 -2.19
N ALA A 25 -1.14 13.95 -3.41
CA ALA A 25 0.16 14.58 -3.67
C ALA A 25 0.19 16.05 -3.22
N GLN A 26 -0.86 16.82 -3.53
CA GLN A 26 -0.99 18.20 -3.09
C GLN A 26 -1.04 18.36 -1.57
N ARG A 27 -1.65 17.41 -0.85
CA ARG A 27 -1.68 17.41 0.62
C ARG A 27 -0.27 17.21 1.18
N PHE A 28 0.50 16.26 0.65
CA PHE A 28 1.92 16.09 1.00
C PHE A 28 2.78 17.31 0.68
N ALA A 29 2.51 17.99 -0.43
CA ALA A 29 3.25 19.19 -0.82
C ALA A 29 2.97 20.40 0.10
N ARG A 30 1.75 20.49 0.65
CA ARG A 30 1.31 21.59 1.52
C ARG A 30 1.70 21.40 2.99
N THR A 31 2.04 20.19 3.40
CA THR A 31 2.54 19.93 4.75
C THR A 31 4.04 20.23 4.87
N THR A 32 4.55 20.17 6.10
CA THR A 32 6.02 20.16 6.28
C THR A 32 6.58 18.97 5.49
N PRO A 33 7.71 19.12 4.77
CA PRO A 33 8.25 18.03 3.96
C PRO A 33 8.35 16.72 4.75
N GLY A 34 7.78 15.66 4.19
CA GLY A 34 7.73 14.33 4.80
C GLY A 34 6.77 14.17 5.98
N GLU A 35 5.82 15.09 6.19
CA GLU A 35 4.76 14.97 7.20
C GLU A 35 3.39 14.64 6.56
N PRO A 36 2.63 13.67 7.09
CA PRO A 36 3.08 12.71 8.11
C PRO A 36 4.19 11.81 7.54
N PRO A 37 5.13 11.29 8.36
CA PRO A 37 6.13 10.36 7.88
C PRO A 37 5.42 9.14 7.31
N ALA A 38 5.63 8.87 6.03
CA ALA A 38 4.82 7.93 5.28
C ALA A 38 5.65 7.07 4.33
N LEU A 39 5.13 5.87 4.08
CA LEU A 39 5.51 4.97 3.01
C LEU A 39 4.24 4.61 2.25
N LEU A 40 4.23 4.78 0.93
CA LEU A 40 3.12 4.38 0.09
C LEU A 40 3.38 2.96 -0.42
N LEU A 41 2.38 2.09 -0.30
CA LEU A 41 2.37 0.74 -0.87
C LEU A 41 1.25 0.66 -1.92
N HIS A 42 1.52 0.06 -3.08
CA HIS A 42 0.50 -0.13 -4.11
C HIS A 42 0.69 -1.46 -4.87
N GLY A 43 -0.40 -2.00 -5.42
CA GLY A 43 -0.37 -3.17 -6.34
C GLY A 43 -0.24 -2.76 -7.82
N ALA A 44 -0.63 -3.65 -8.73
CA ALA A 44 -0.66 -3.34 -10.18
C ALA A 44 -1.83 -2.45 -10.63
N GLY A 45 -2.79 -2.19 -9.74
CA GLY A 45 -3.97 -1.36 -10.02
C GLY A 45 -4.91 -1.95 -11.08
N GLU A 46 -5.89 -1.16 -11.53
CA GLU A 46 -6.88 -1.58 -12.55
C GLU A 46 -6.31 -1.65 -13.96
N LYS A 47 -5.17 -0.99 -14.22
CA LYS A 47 -4.55 -0.92 -15.55
C LYS A 47 -4.20 -2.31 -16.09
N LEU A 48 -3.80 -3.23 -15.21
CA LEU A 48 -3.54 -4.62 -15.55
C LEU A 48 -4.79 -5.32 -16.06
N GLU A 49 -5.90 -5.24 -15.32
CA GLU A 49 -7.18 -5.85 -15.69
C GLU A 49 -7.66 -5.30 -17.04
N ARG A 50 -7.66 -3.98 -17.21
CA ARG A 50 -8.04 -3.35 -18.50
C ARG A 50 -7.16 -3.80 -19.67
N THR A 51 -5.88 -4.04 -19.42
CA THR A 51 -4.94 -4.53 -20.44
C THR A 51 -5.24 -5.98 -20.81
N LEU A 52 -5.50 -6.84 -19.82
CA LEU A 52 -5.86 -8.24 -20.04
C LEU A 52 -7.22 -8.36 -20.74
N GLU A 53 -8.20 -7.54 -20.33
CA GLU A 53 -9.53 -7.44 -20.97
C GLU A 53 -9.43 -6.99 -22.42
N ALA A 54 -8.53 -6.05 -22.74
CA ALA A 54 -8.26 -5.64 -24.12
C ALA A 54 -7.64 -6.76 -24.98
N GLU A 55 -6.96 -7.75 -24.36
CA GLU A 55 -6.50 -8.97 -25.01
C GLU A 55 -7.57 -10.08 -25.07
N GLY A 56 -8.79 -9.82 -24.58
CA GLY A 56 -9.89 -10.79 -24.52
C GLY A 56 -9.83 -11.76 -23.34
N LEU A 57 -9.02 -11.43 -22.32
CA LEU A 57 -8.89 -12.19 -21.09
C LEU A 57 -9.67 -11.50 -19.96
N PHE A 58 -10.40 -12.26 -19.16
CA PHE A 58 -11.16 -11.73 -18.02
C PHE A 58 -10.57 -12.34 -16.75
N PRO A 59 -9.48 -11.75 -16.22
CA PRO A 59 -8.80 -12.35 -15.09
C PRO A 59 -9.60 -12.14 -13.80
N GLU A 60 -9.54 -13.11 -12.90
CA GLU A 60 -10.10 -12.98 -11.56
C GLU A 60 -9.01 -12.53 -10.58
N ARG A 61 -9.39 -11.76 -9.55
CA ARG A 61 -8.50 -11.51 -8.41
C ARG A 61 -8.69 -12.60 -7.36
N ASP A 62 -7.59 -13.02 -6.75
CA ASP A 62 -7.66 -13.89 -5.58
C ASP A 62 -8.20 -13.13 -4.36
N ALA A 63 -8.41 -13.85 -3.25
CA ALA A 63 -8.83 -13.22 -2.00
C ALA A 63 -7.85 -12.11 -1.56
N GLY A 64 -6.56 -12.27 -1.90
CA GLY A 64 -5.43 -11.36 -1.71
C GLY A 64 -5.53 -10.04 -2.47
N GLY A 65 -6.44 -9.93 -3.45
CA GLY A 65 -6.52 -8.77 -4.34
C GLY A 65 -5.49 -8.81 -5.47
N VAL A 66 -4.82 -9.94 -5.72
CA VAL A 66 -3.86 -10.10 -6.84
C VAL A 66 -4.57 -10.71 -8.04
N VAL A 67 -4.29 -10.18 -9.24
CA VAL A 67 -4.79 -10.75 -10.48
C VAL A 67 -4.18 -12.14 -10.69
N GLN A 68 -5.02 -13.16 -10.79
CA GLN A 68 -4.56 -14.52 -11.05
C GLN A 68 -4.01 -14.62 -12.47
N THR A 69 -2.78 -15.12 -12.58
CA THR A 69 -2.11 -15.29 -13.87
C THR A 69 -1.87 -16.76 -14.14
N GLU A 70 -2.26 -17.21 -15.33
CA GLU A 70 -2.19 -18.61 -15.76
C GLU A 70 -0.97 -18.88 -16.65
N THR A 71 -0.38 -17.83 -17.22
CA THR A 71 0.72 -17.95 -18.19
C THR A 71 1.91 -17.07 -17.83
N PRO A 72 3.15 -17.44 -18.25
CA PRO A 72 4.32 -16.60 -18.05
C PRO A 72 4.18 -15.18 -18.62
N ARG A 73 3.46 -15.06 -19.74
CA ARG A 73 3.14 -13.77 -20.37
C ARG A 73 2.24 -12.92 -19.48
N GLN A 74 1.16 -13.47 -18.94
CA GLN A 74 0.24 -12.73 -18.06
C GLN A 74 0.95 -12.22 -16.81
N ALA A 75 1.79 -13.05 -16.15
CA ALA A 75 2.56 -12.55 -15.01
C ALA A 75 3.67 -11.56 -15.39
N ALA A 76 4.22 -11.61 -16.60
CA ALA A 76 5.10 -10.54 -17.09
C ALA A 76 4.33 -9.23 -17.33
N LEU A 77 3.07 -9.29 -17.76
CA LEU A 77 2.19 -8.12 -17.86
C LEU A 77 1.86 -7.56 -16.47
N ALA A 78 1.59 -8.42 -15.49
CA ALA A 78 1.33 -7.99 -14.10
C ALA A 78 2.54 -7.28 -13.50
N GLU A 79 3.73 -7.88 -13.61
CA GLU A 79 4.98 -7.27 -13.17
C GLU A 79 5.20 -5.90 -13.83
N ARG A 80 5.02 -5.84 -15.15
CA ARG A 80 5.16 -4.59 -15.91
C ARG A 80 4.13 -3.53 -15.47
N ALA A 81 2.87 -3.91 -15.26
CA ALA A 81 1.82 -3.00 -14.84
C ALA A 81 2.13 -2.37 -13.46
N ALA A 82 2.60 -3.16 -12.50
CA ALA A 82 3.04 -2.65 -11.20
C ALA A 82 4.23 -1.68 -11.31
N ARG A 83 5.20 -1.97 -12.20
CA ARG A 83 6.34 -1.06 -12.46
C ARG A 83 5.88 0.26 -13.09
N GLU A 84 4.98 0.20 -14.07
CA GLU A 84 4.43 1.39 -14.72
C GLU A 84 3.59 2.23 -13.74
N ALA A 85 2.72 1.61 -12.94
CA ALA A 85 1.93 2.30 -11.92
C ALA A 85 2.82 3.03 -10.90
N ASN A 86 3.93 2.42 -10.48
CA ASN A 86 4.89 3.05 -9.59
C ASN A 86 5.52 4.31 -10.21
N GLN A 87 5.92 4.23 -11.49
CA GLN A 87 6.51 5.37 -12.21
C GLN A 87 5.50 6.50 -12.41
N GLU A 88 4.25 6.16 -12.71
CA GLU A 88 3.15 7.13 -12.87
C GLU A 88 2.86 7.87 -11.55
N LEU A 89 2.77 7.14 -10.42
CA LEU A 89 2.60 7.75 -9.10
C LEU A 89 3.78 8.66 -8.72
N VAL A 90 5.01 8.22 -8.96
CA VAL A 90 6.21 9.00 -8.64
C VAL A 90 6.29 10.26 -9.49
N ALA A 91 5.96 10.17 -10.78
CA ALA A 91 5.92 11.32 -11.67
C ALA A 91 4.89 12.36 -11.17
N LEU A 92 3.67 11.91 -10.88
CA LEU A 92 2.60 12.78 -10.37
C LEU A 92 3.00 13.48 -9.06
N PHE A 93 3.55 12.74 -8.10
CA PHE A 93 3.98 13.32 -6.82
C PHE A 93 5.13 14.32 -7.00
N THR A 94 6.05 14.03 -7.92
CA THR A 94 7.17 14.93 -8.24
C THR A 94 6.67 16.22 -8.91
N GLU A 95 5.66 16.13 -9.78
CA GLU A 95 5.02 17.30 -10.41
C GLU A 95 4.39 18.25 -9.38
N GLU A 96 3.88 17.71 -8.28
CA GLU A 96 3.37 18.47 -7.14
C GLU A 96 4.46 18.82 -6.11
N GLU A 97 5.75 18.71 -6.48
CA GLU A 97 6.91 19.09 -5.65
C GLU A 97 7.11 18.24 -4.38
N VAL A 98 6.54 17.02 -4.33
CA VAL A 98 6.77 16.09 -3.22
C VAL A 98 8.11 15.36 -3.40
N SER A 99 8.93 15.31 -2.36
CA SER A 99 10.15 14.49 -2.35
C SER A 99 9.79 13.01 -2.25
N VAL A 100 9.75 12.32 -3.39
CA VAL A 100 9.42 10.90 -3.49
C VAL A 100 10.54 10.08 -4.14
N VAL A 101 10.59 8.78 -3.81
CA VAL A 101 11.44 7.81 -4.52
C VAL A 101 10.61 6.55 -4.80
N GLY A 102 10.54 6.18 -6.08
CA GLY A 102 9.88 4.96 -6.55
C GLY A 102 10.75 3.72 -6.35
N LEU A 103 10.21 2.74 -5.64
CA LEU A 103 10.84 1.47 -5.30
C LEU A 103 9.98 0.33 -5.80
N GLN A 104 10.63 -0.68 -6.38
CA GLN A 104 9.98 -1.96 -6.55
C GLN A 104 10.24 -2.76 -5.28
N GLY A 105 9.24 -3.44 -4.74
CA GLY A 105 9.47 -4.28 -3.56
C GLY A 105 10.54 -5.36 -3.81
N ALA A 106 10.70 -5.83 -5.04
CA ALA A 106 11.77 -6.77 -5.41
C ALA A 106 13.18 -6.15 -5.40
N ASP A 107 13.32 -4.82 -5.29
CA ASP A 107 14.60 -4.15 -5.37
C ASP A 107 15.47 -4.49 -4.15
N ARG A 108 16.68 -4.99 -4.41
CA ARG A 108 17.71 -5.26 -3.39
C ARG A 108 17.24 -6.17 -2.24
N GLY A 109 16.26 -7.03 -2.48
CA GLY A 109 15.70 -7.93 -1.48
C GLY A 109 14.83 -7.23 -0.43
N LEU A 110 14.21 -6.10 -0.79
CA LEU A 110 13.28 -5.37 0.08
C LEU A 110 12.06 -6.22 0.44
N LEU A 111 11.45 -6.90 -0.53
CA LEU A 111 10.42 -7.91 -0.40
C LEU A 111 10.86 -9.19 -1.11
N ARG A 112 10.67 -10.34 -0.47
CA ARG A 112 10.93 -11.67 -1.02
C ARG A 112 9.72 -12.56 -0.83
N CYS A 113 9.41 -13.36 -1.84
CA CYS A 113 8.37 -14.36 -1.81
C CYS A 113 9.02 -15.74 -1.94
N ASP A 114 8.73 -16.65 -1.01
CA ASP A 114 9.21 -18.02 -1.11
C ASP A 114 8.28 -18.93 -1.92
N ALA A 115 8.68 -20.19 -2.10
CA ALA A 115 7.89 -21.17 -2.87
C ALA A 115 6.55 -21.54 -2.21
N ALA A 116 6.34 -21.23 -0.92
CA ALA A 116 5.07 -21.39 -0.23
C ALA A 116 4.16 -20.15 -0.38
N GLY A 117 4.69 -19.06 -0.95
CA GLY A 117 4.01 -17.78 -1.10
C GLY A 117 4.18 -16.87 0.12
N ASP A 118 5.04 -17.23 1.08
CA ASP A 118 5.28 -16.41 2.26
C ASP A 118 6.15 -15.20 1.88
N VAL A 119 5.69 -14.02 2.29
CA VAL A 119 6.34 -12.75 1.97
C VAL A 119 7.11 -12.25 3.17
N THR A 120 8.38 -11.93 2.98
CA THR A 120 9.24 -11.34 4.02
C THR A 120 9.85 -10.04 3.52
N ALA A 121 10.11 -9.12 4.44
CA ALA A 121 10.80 -7.87 4.14
C ALA A 121 12.22 -7.85 4.75
N GLY A 122 13.16 -7.24 4.04
CA GLY A 122 14.56 -7.21 4.45
C GLY A 122 15.33 -6.02 3.87
N ALA A 123 16.63 -5.96 4.18
CA ALA A 123 17.54 -4.92 3.68
C ALA A 123 17.00 -3.49 3.82
N LEU A 124 16.33 -3.16 4.93
CA LEU A 124 15.54 -1.93 5.07
C LEU A 124 16.34 -0.65 5.24
N GLY A 125 17.62 -0.71 5.62
CA GLY A 125 18.37 0.48 6.07
C GLY A 125 18.29 1.68 5.14
N TRP A 126 18.30 1.45 3.82
CA TRP A 126 18.17 2.51 2.82
C TRP A 126 16.74 3.08 2.70
N VAL A 127 15.70 2.26 2.92
CA VAL A 127 14.31 2.73 3.02
C VAL A 127 14.13 3.55 4.30
N GLU A 128 14.69 3.09 5.41
CA GLU A 128 14.66 3.85 6.66
C GLU A 128 15.36 5.21 6.52
N ASP A 129 16.49 5.26 5.81
CA ASP A 129 17.23 6.49 5.56
C ASP A 129 16.40 7.46 4.72
N LEU A 130 15.67 7.00 3.70
CA LEU A 130 14.74 7.84 2.92
C LEU A 130 13.69 8.48 3.82
N VAL A 131 13.03 7.68 4.67
CA VAL A 131 12.01 8.17 5.61
C VAL A 131 12.61 9.18 6.59
N LYS A 132 13.79 8.90 7.17
CA LYS A 132 14.50 9.81 8.09
C LYS A 132 14.91 11.11 7.40
N MET A 133 15.18 11.07 6.09
CA MET A 133 15.44 12.24 5.23
C MET A 133 14.17 12.94 4.75
N ARG A 134 12.97 12.54 5.22
CA ARG A 134 11.67 13.11 4.83
C ARG A 134 11.32 12.93 3.36
N VAL A 135 11.87 11.88 2.75
CA VAL A 135 11.51 11.42 1.41
C VAL A 135 10.44 10.34 1.57
N VAL A 136 9.34 10.44 0.82
CA VAL A 136 8.25 9.46 0.85
C VAL A 136 8.59 8.31 -0.11
N PRO A 137 8.87 7.09 0.37
CA PRO A 137 9.07 5.95 -0.50
C PRO A 137 7.73 5.48 -1.08
N VAL A 138 7.70 5.22 -2.38
CA VAL A 138 6.55 4.64 -3.09
C VAL A 138 6.92 3.23 -3.52
N VAL A 139 6.38 2.22 -2.84
CA VAL A 139 6.77 0.81 -2.99
C VAL A 139 5.68 0.06 -3.77
N SER A 140 6.05 -0.60 -4.86
CA SER A 140 5.16 -1.57 -5.50
C SER A 140 5.18 -2.91 -4.75
N ALA A 141 4.03 -3.58 -4.66
CA ALA A 141 3.87 -4.91 -4.08
C ALA A 141 4.42 -6.02 -4.99
N LEU A 142 5.61 -5.81 -5.54
CA LEU A 142 6.41 -6.83 -6.21
C LEU A 142 7.38 -7.43 -5.20
N ALA A 143 7.56 -8.74 -5.20
CA ALA A 143 8.56 -9.41 -4.41
C ALA A 143 9.55 -10.16 -5.30
N GLU A 144 10.80 -10.29 -4.84
CA GLU A 144 11.77 -11.20 -5.43
C GLU A 144 11.28 -12.64 -5.18
N GLY A 145 10.81 -13.31 -6.25
CA GLY A 145 10.39 -14.69 -6.22
C GLY A 145 11.49 -15.67 -6.70
N PRO A 146 11.23 -16.99 -6.70
CA PRO A 146 12.23 -18.01 -7.02
C PRO A 146 12.82 -17.92 -8.43
N GLU A 147 12.00 -17.51 -9.41
CA GLU A 147 12.41 -17.43 -10.82
C GLU A 147 12.48 -15.99 -11.34
N ARG A 148 11.60 -15.12 -10.85
CA ARG A 148 11.49 -13.71 -11.23
C ARG A 148 10.78 -12.91 -10.15
N ALA A 149 10.74 -11.59 -10.33
CA ALA A 149 9.85 -10.75 -9.55
C ALA A 149 8.39 -11.10 -9.86
N GLU A 150 7.55 -11.11 -8.83
CA GLU A 150 6.12 -11.40 -8.96
C GLU A 150 5.29 -10.44 -8.09
N GLU A 151 4.05 -10.20 -8.51
CA GLU A 151 3.10 -9.46 -7.69
C GLU A 151 2.67 -10.33 -6.51
N VAL A 152 2.70 -9.76 -5.32
CA VAL A 152 2.26 -10.42 -4.09
C VAL A 152 1.05 -9.71 -3.52
N ALA A 153 0.26 -10.44 -2.73
CA ALA A 153 -0.91 -9.89 -2.06
C ALA A 153 -0.54 -8.64 -1.24
N PRO A 154 -1.22 -7.50 -1.44
CA PRO A 154 -0.98 -6.28 -0.71
C PRO A 154 -1.01 -6.46 0.81
N ASP A 155 -1.91 -7.30 1.35
CA ASP A 155 -1.92 -7.60 2.78
C ASP A 155 -0.61 -8.23 3.26
N ARG A 156 -0.06 -9.19 2.50
CA ARG A 156 1.22 -9.85 2.83
C ARG A 156 2.39 -8.89 2.74
N ALA A 157 2.47 -8.09 1.67
CA ALA A 157 3.51 -7.07 1.52
C ALA A 157 3.44 -6.02 2.64
N ALA A 158 2.24 -5.55 2.96
CA ALA A 158 2.03 -4.54 3.99
C ALA A 158 2.40 -5.07 5.38
N VAL A 159 2.02 -6.31 5.72
CA VAL A 159 2.41 -6.97 6.98
C VAL A 159 3.93 -7.13 7.06
N ALA A 160 4.55 -7.69 6.02
CA ALA A 160 6.00 -7.92 5.98
C ALA A 160 6.80 -6.61 6.17
N LEU A 161 6.44 -5.56 5.43
CA LEU A 161 7.06 -4.23 5.60
C LEU A 161 6.83 -3.67 7.00
N ALA A 162 5.60 -3.75 7.50
CA ALA A 162 5.26 -3.19 8.80
C ALA A 162 5.97 -3.90 9.95
N GLU A 163 6.13 -5.21 9.89
CA GLU A 163 6.89 -5.99 10.87
C GLU A 163 8.37 -5.62 10.84
N ALA A 164 8.99 -5.66 9.67
CA ALA A 164 10.42 -5.39 9.54
C ALA A 164 10.77 -3.92 9.89
N LEU A 165 9.92 -2.95 9.54
CA LEU A 165 10.12 -1.54 9.90
C LEU A 165 9.78 -1.23 11.37
N SER A 166 9.10 -2.13 12.09
CA SER A 166 8.75 -1.91 13.50
C SER A 166 9.97 -1.88 14.44
N GLU A 167 11.14 -2.33 13.98
CA GLU A 167 12.40 -2.17 14.72
C GLU A 167 12.85 -0.70 14.81
N ALA A 168 12.61 0.08 13.75
CA ALA A 168 13.04 1.46 13.62
C ALA A 168 11.90 2.49 13.83
N PHE A 169 10.65 2.08 13.60
CA PHE A 169 9.48 2.97 13.58
C PHE A 169 8.29 2.44 14.38
N ASP A 170 7.46 3.33 14.90
CA ASP A 170 6.11 2.99 15.34
C ASP A 170 5.17 2.96 14.12
N VAL A 171 5.08 1.80 13.48
CA VAL A 171 4.38 1.64 12.21
C VAL A 171 2.87 1.51 12.41
N LYS A 172 2.12 2.42 11.80
CA LYS A 172 0.65 2.38 11.67
C LYS A 172 0.26 2.19 10.21
N MET A 173 -0.58 1.20 9.95
CA MET A 173 -1.08 0.87 8.61
C MET A 173 -2.37 1.64 8.37
N CYS A 174 -2.39 2.45 7.33
CA CYS A 174 -3.49 3.35 7.02
C CYS A 174 -4.18 2.90 5.73
N PHE A 175 -5.49 2.72 5.80
CA PHE A 175 -6.35 2.38 4.68
C PHE A 175 -7.35 3.49 4.45
N LEU A 176 -7.56 3.82 3.19
CA LEU A 176 -8.36 4.96 2.78
C LEU A 176 -9.80 4.53 2.53
N VAL A 177 -10.76 5.25 3.11
CA VAL A 177 -12.18 5.08 2.82
C VAL A 177 -12.61 6.02 1.71
N THR A 178 -13.59 5.59 0.93
CA THR A 178 -14.18 6.37 -0.17
C THR A 178 -15.39 7.21 0.27
N GLY A 179 -15.96 6.88 1.43
CA GLY A 179 -17.13 7.54 2.02
C GLY A 179 -16.81 8.31 3.30
N GLU A 180 -17.82 8.45 4.17
CA GLU A 180 -17.64 9.10 5.46
C GLU A 180 -16.65 8.30 6.33
N ARG A 181 -15.66 9.01 6.89
CA ARG A 181 -14.71 8.43 7.84
C ARG A 181 -15.46 7.83 9.04
N PRO A 182 -15.26 6.53 9.34
CA PRO A 182 -15.93 5.91 10.48
C PRO A 182 -15.54 6.57 11.81
N GLY A 183 -16.51 6.71 12.70
CA GLY A 183 -16.29 7.26 14.04
C GLY A 183 -15.90 6.19 15.05
N GLY A 184 -14.75 6.34 15.70
CA GLY A 184 -14.30 5.45 16.79
C GLY A 184 -13.76 4.09 16.34
N PRO A 185 -13.39 3.20 17.28
CA PRO A 185 -12.85 1.89 16.94
C PRO A 185 -13.85 0.98 16.23
N LEU A 186 -13.38 0.19 15.26
CA LEU A 186 -14.16 -0.80 14.53
C LEU A 186 -13.69 -2.22 14.81
N ALA A 187 -14.64 -3.14 14.96
CA ALA A 187 -14.40 -4.57 14.91
C ALA A 187 -14.32 -5.06 13.45
N LEU A 188 -13.71 -6.22 13.22
CA LEU A 188 -13.51 -6.78 11.87
C LEU A 188 -14.83 -7.06 11.13
N ASP A 189 -15.88 -7.45 11.86
CA ASP A 189 -17.22 -7.69 11.33
C ASP A 189 -18.00 -6.40 11.05
N ALA A 190 -17.55 -5.27 11.60
CA ALA A 190 -18.12 -3.94 11.40
C ALA A 190 -17.39 -3.11 10.32
N LEU A 191 -16.46 -3.71 9.58
CA LEU A 191 -15.80 -3.03 8.45
C LEU A 191 -16.83 -2.62 7.38
N PRO A 192 -16.69 -1.44 6.76
CA PRO A 192 -17.53 -1.06 5.63
C PRO A 192 -17.42 -2.08 4.49
N GLY A 193 -18.50 -2.24 3.72
CA GLY A 193 -18.45 -2.99 2.46
C GLY A 193 -17.72 -2.21 1.35
N ASP A 194 -17.64 -2.82 0.17
CA ASP A 194 -16.86 -2.34 -0.97
C ASP A 194 -17.16 -0.88 -1.38
N ASP A 195 -18.41 -0.41 -1.19
CA ASP A 195 -18.81 0.97 -1.49
C ASP A 195 -18.12 2.02 -0.60
N GLY A 196 -17.77 1.66 0.64
CA GLY A 196 -17.12 2.55 1.62
C GLY A 196 -15.65 2.23 1.89
N LEU A 197 -15.22 1.02 1.57
CA LEU A 197 -13.86 0.52 1.72
C LEU A 197 -13.56 -0.40 0.53
N PRO A 198 -12.76 0.01 -0.48
CA PRO A 198 -12.64 -0.71 -1.74
C PRO A 198 -12.14 -2.16 -1.66
N GLU A 199 -11.33 -2.47 -0.64
CA GLU A 199 -10.73 -3.80 -0.45
C GLU A 199 -10.80 -4.23 1.03
N PRO A 200 -12.00 -4.54 1.56
CA PRO A 200 -12.19 -4.80 2.99
C PRO A 200 -11.52 -6.11 3.43
N ALA A 201 -11.35 -7.07 2.51
CA ALA A 201 -10.64 -8.32 2.77
C ALA A 201 -9.15 -8.11 3.08
N VAL A 202 -8.50 -7.15 2.40
CA VAL A 202 -7.09 -6.79 2.66
C VAL A 202 -6.97 -6.21 4.06
N VAL A 203 -7.83 -5.25 4.42
CA VAL A 203 -7.87 -4.66 5.76
C VAL A 203 -8.06 -5.72 6.83
N ARG A 204 -9.01 -6.65 6.62
CA ARG A 204 -9.30 -7.74 7.56
C ARG A 204 -8.07 -8.59 7.81
N ARG A 205 -7.43 -9.10 6.75
CA ARG A 205 -6.23 -9.95 6.89
C ARG A 205 -5.07 -9.23 7.54
N VAL A 206 -4.87 -7.95 7.21
CA VAL A 206 -3.85 -7.14 7.86
C VAL A 206 -4.14 -6.95 9.35
N ALA A 207 -5.39 -6.63 9.71
CA ALA A 207 -5.77 -6.44 11.11
C ALA A 207 -5.73 -7.75 11.94
N GLU A 208 -6.03 -8.89 11.32
CA GLU A 208 -5.86 -10.22 11.93
C GLU A 208 -4.37 -10.53 12.18
N ALA A 209 -3.49 -10.21 11.22
CA ALA A 209 -2.05 -10.40 11.38
C ALA A 209 -1.41 -9.40 12.35
N ARG A 210 -1.95 -8.18 12.44
CA ARG A 210 -1.40 -7.06 13.21
C ARG A 210 -2.35 -6.66 14.34
N ALA A 211 -2.35 -7.48 15.41
CA ALA A 211 -3.11 -7.20 16.62
C ALA A 211 -2.81 -5.81 17.23
N GLY A 212 -3.78 -5.24 17.95
CA GLY A 212 -3.56 -4.08 18.82
C GLY A 212 -3.77 -2.69 18.23
N GLY A 213 -4.64 -2.52 17.23
CA GLY A 213 -5.05 -1.17 16.76
C GLY A 213 -3.99 -0.43 15.94
N ARG A 214 -3.05 -1.17 15.33
CA ARG A 214 -2.05 -0.64 14.39
C ARG A 214 -2.60 -0.45 12.97
N VAL A 215 -3.88 -0.75 12.77
CA VAL A 215 -4.62 -0.54 11.52
C VAL A 215 -5.60 0.61 11.73
N LEU A 216 -5.58 1.58 10.82
CA LEU A 216 -6.41 2.78 10.86
C LEU A 216 -7.18 2.93 9.55
N LEU A 217 -8.51 3.00 9.62
CA LEU A 217 -9.33 3.48 8.51
C LEU A 217 -9.44 5.00 8.59
N THR A 218 -9.08 5.70 7.52
CA THR A 218 -9.05 7.16 7.45
C THR A 218 -9.50 7.66 6.09
N ASP A 219 -9.88 8.92 6.00
CA ASP A 219 -9.97 9.68 4.75
C ASP A 219 -8.72 10.58 4.59
N LEU A 220 -8.66 11.41 3.55
CA LEU A 220 -7.56 12.36 3.33
C LEU A 220 -7.49 13.41 4.45
N ASP A 221 -8.61 13.95 4.89
CA ASP A 221 -8.62 14.96 5.95
C ASP A 221 -8.10 14.39 7.28
N GLY A 222 -8.46 13.15 7.60
CA GLY A 222 -7.94 12.40 8.73
C GLY A 222 -6.47 12.07 8.59
N LEU A 223 -6.01 11.68 7.42
CA LEU A 223 -4.61 11.36 7.17
C LEU A 223 -3.69 12.57 7.42
N PHE A 224 -4.14 13.76 7.05
CA PHE A 224 -3.39 15.01 7.21
C PHE A 224 -3.88 15.88 8.37
N ALA A 225 -4.60 15.29 9.34
CA ALA A 225 -5.13 16.02 10.47
C ALA A 225 -4.01 16.62 11.34
N GLU A 226 -4.30 17.77 11.95
CA GLU A 226 -3.38 18.42 12.89
C GLU A 226 -3.14 17.51 14.10
N GLY A 227 -1.87 17.31 14.47
CA GLY A 227 -1.47 16.35 15.50
C GLY A 227 -1.27 14.91 15.02
N GLY A 228 -1.43 14.65 13.73
CA GLY A 228 -1.15 13.37 13.07
C GLY A 228 -2.41 12.62 12.62
N PRO A 229 -2.24 11.49 11.92
CA PRO A 229 -3.36 10.78 11.30
C PRO A 229 -4.47 10.36 12.27
N GLN A 230 -5.70 10.70 11.94
CA GLN A 230 -6.93 10.44 12.70
C GLN A 230 -7.90 9.56 11.92
N GLY A 231 -8.51 8.59 12.58
CA GLY A 231 -9.45 7.67 11.95
C GLY A 231 -9.95 6.62 12.92
N ALA A 232 -10.60 5.60 12.37
CA ALA A 232 -11.14 4.48 13.12
C ALA A 232 -10.08 3.37 13.26
N PRO A 233 -9.58 3.09 14.47
CA PRO A 233 -8.68 1.96 14.67
C PRO A 233 -9.45 0.64 14.50
N VAL A 234 -8.92 -0.28 13.70
CA VAL A 234 -9.50 -1.61 13.51
C VAL A 234 -8.92 -2.57 14.53
N ARG A 235 -9.77 -3.36 15.18
CA ARG A 235 -9.40 -4.36 16.19
C ARG A 235 -9.85 -5.74 15.73
N ALA A 236 -8.92 -6.68 15.67
CA ALA A 236 -9.24 -8.10 15.79
C ALA A 236 -9.79 -8.34 17.21
N GLU A 237 -10.85 -9.15 17.35
CA GLU A 237 -11.37 -9.53 18.67
C GLU A 237 -10.24 -10.17 19.50
N GLU A 238 -10.20 -9.85 20.80
CA GLU A 238 -9.20 -10.39 21.76
C GLU A 238 -9.42 -11.87 22.06
#